data_AF-A0A396YXX9-F1
#
_entry.id   AF-A0A396YXX9-F1
#
_cell.length_a   1.000
_cell.length_b   1.000
_cell.length_c   1.000
_cell.angle_alpha   90.00
_cell.angle_beta   90.00
_cell.angle_gamma   90.00
#
_symmetry.space_group_name_H-M   'P 1'
#
loop_
_entity.id
_entity.type
_entity.pdbx_description
1 polymer ?
#
loop_
_entity_poly.entity_id
_entity_poly.type
_entity_poly.pdbx_seq_one_letter_code
_entity_poly.pdbx_strand_id
1 'polypeptide(L)'
;MADQKANILIAASFVILSLALGFLQRGTYVTGMIILMAFVAVAASLAIFAVMPFSKRDKLKKKNPLFFGDFANDDEETFFKNMESSLESDASLYKAISFDIYQMGRSIYFTKYRFIRWSYRFFLAGFFIGGTLIVFESVGWIPSLIR
;
A
#
# COMPACT_ATOMS: atom_id res chain seq x y z
N MET A 1 6.08 -10.48 -1.19
CA MET A 1 4.68 -10.91 -0.90
C MET A 1 3.71 -9.74 -0.73
N ALA A 2 4.01 -8.73 0.10
CA ALA A 2 3.15 -7.55 0.24
C ALA A 2 2.94 -6.81 -1.09
N ASP A 3 4.02 -6.61 -1.84
CA ASP A 3 3.97 -5.95 -3.16
C ASP A 3 3.08 -6.71 -4.16
N GLN A 4 3.10 -8.05 -4.12
CA GLN A 4 2.23 -8.88 -4.95
C GLN A 4 0.74 -8.69 -4.60
N LYS A 5 0.39 -8.63 -3.31
CA LYS A 5 -1.00 -8.36 -2.88
C LYS A 5 -1.47 -6.97 -3.32
N ALA A 6 -0.61 -5.96 -3.20
CA ALA A 6 -0.90 -4.62 -3.66
C ALA A 6 -1.09 -4.57 -5.18
N ASN A 7 -0.23 -5.24 -5.96
CA ASN A 7 -0.35 -5.29 -7.42
C ASN A 7 -1.65 -5.97 -7.89
N ILE A 8 -2.09 -7.04 -7.23
CA ILE A 8 -3.40 -7.67 -7.50
C ILE A 8 -4.54 -6.67 -7.25
N LEU A 9 -4.48 -5.92 -6.15
CA LEU A 9 -5.52 -4.96 -5.79
C LEU A 9 -5.56 -3.74 -6.73
N ILE A 10 -4.40 -3.30 -7.23
CA ILE A 10 -4.29 -2.26 -8.26
C ILE A 10 -4.95 -2.75 -9.55
N ALA A 11 -4.61 -3.96 -10.01
CA ALA A 11 -5.18 -4.54 -11.22
C ALA A 11 -6.70 -4.67 -11.12
N ALA A 12 -7.22 -5.20 -10.00
CA ALA A 12 -8.65 -5.32 -9.76
C ALA A 12 -9.36 -3.94 -9.75
N SER A 13 -8.75 -2.94 -9.10
CA SER A 13 -9.27 -1.57 -9.07
C SER A 13 -9.37 -0.97 -10.48
N PHE A 14 -8.35 -1.16 -11.33
CA PHE A 14 -8.38 -0.65 -12.70
C PHE A 14 -9.45 -1.31 -13.57
N VAL A 15 -9.66 -2.62 -13.42
CA VAL A 15 -10.75 -3.33 -14.13
C VAL A 15 -12.10 -2.75 -13.74
N ILE A 16 -12.37 -2.58 -12.44
CA ILE A 16 -13.64 -2.03 -11.96
C ILE A 16 -13.83 -0.58 -12.43
N LEU A 17 -12.80 0.26 -12.35
CA LEU A 17 -12.88 1.65 -12.82
C LEU A 17 -13.15 1.74 -14.31
N SER A 18 -12.49 0.90 -15.12
CA SER A 18 -12.70 0.85 -16.57
C SER A 18 -14.14 0.47 -16.92
N LEU A 19 -14.69 -0.55 -16.25
CA LEU A 19 -16.09 -0.95 -16.44
C LEU A 19 -17.07 0.13 -15.96
N ALA A 20 -16.85 0.69 -14.77
CA ALA A 20 -17.71 1.73 -14.20
C ALA A 20 -17.78 2.99 -15.08
N LEU A 21 -16.65 3.41 -15.66
CA LEU A 21 -16.60 4.48 -16.65
C LEU A 21 -17.48 4.19 -17.88
N GLY A 22 -17.44 2.96 -18.39
CA GLY A 22 -18.26 2.55 -19.53
C GLY A 22 -19.77 2.63 -19.25
N PHE A 23 -20.20 2.29 -18.03
CA PHE A 23 -21.60 2.44 -17.62
C PHE A 23 -21.98 3.89 -17.33
N LEU A 24 -21.07 4.68 -16.75
CA LEU A 24 -21.28 6.09 -16.47
C LEU A 24 -21.53 6.89 -17.75
N GLN A 25 -20.78 6.62 -18.82
CA GLN A 25 -20.97 7.26 -20.13
C GLN A 25 -22.33 6.95 -20.78
N ARG A 26 -22.94 5.82 -20.41
CA ARG A 26 -24.29 5.43 -20.89
C ARG A 26 -25.41 6.09 -20.08
N GLY A 27 -25.08 6.85 -19.03
CA GLY A 27 -26.06 7.49 -18.15
C GLY A 27 -26.80 6.52 -17.22
N THR A 28 -26.32 5.28 -17.09
CA THR A 28 -26.93 4.25 -16.24
C THR A 28 -26.34 4.28 -14.83
N TYR A 29 -27.21 4.32 -13.81
CA TYR A 29 -26.83 4.20 -12.39
C TYR A 29 -25.74 5.19 -11.94
N VAL A 30 -25.93 6.46 -12.31
CA VAL A 30 -24.89 7.49 -12.23
C VAL A 30 -24.43 7.71 -10.79
N THR A 31 -25.34 7.79 -9.81
CA THR A 31 -24.95 8.06 -8.42
C THR A 31 -24.20 6.87 -7.83
N GLY A 32 -24.68 5.64 -8.04
CA GLY A 32 -24.00 4.44 -7.57
C GLY A 32 -22.62 4.24 -8.20
N MET A 33 -22.48 4.52 -9.51
CA MET A 33 -21.21 4.42 -10.25
C MET A 33 -20.18 5.44 -9.77
N ILE A 34 -20.57 6.71 -9.57
CA ILE A 34 -19.65 7.75 -9.09
C ILE A 34 -19.10 7.39 -7.70
N ILE A 35 -19.96 6.91 -6.80
CA ILE A 35 -19.56 6.51 -5.45
C ILE A 35 -18.63 5.30 -5.51
N LEU A 36 -18.96 4.28 -6.30
CA LEU A 36 -18.09 3.12 -6.51
C LEU A 36 -16.71 3.55 -7.02
N MET A 37 -16.67 4.39 -8.05
CA MET A 37 -15.43 4.89 -8.62
C MET A 37 -14.59 5.68 -7.63
N ALA A 38 -15.21 6.54 -6.81
CA ALA A 38 -14.50 7.32 -5.80
C ALA A 38 -13.80 6.42 -4.77
N PHE A 39 -14.51 5.42 -4.24
CA PHE A 39 -13.93 4.50 -3.26
C PHE A 39 -12.83 3.61 -3.88
N VAL A 40 -13.05 3.10 -5.10
CA VAL A 40 -12.07 2.27 -5.79
C VAL A 40 -10.82 3.09 -6.17
N ALA A 41 -10.97 4.37 -6.54
CA ALA A 41 -9.84 5.26 -6.80
C ALA A 41 -9.00 5.51 -5.53
N VAL A 42 -9.65 5.72 -4.38
CA VAL A 42 -8.96 5.83 -3.09
C VAL A 42 -8.24 4.53 -2.74
N ALA A 43 -8.90 3.38 -2.93
CA ALA A 43 -8.28 2.08 -2.70
C ALA A 43 -7.05 1.87 -3.59
N ALA A 44 -7.15 2.12 -4.89
CA ALA A 44 -6.04 2.01 -5.84
C ALA A 44 -4.87 2.92 -5.42
N SER A 45 -5.15 4.16 -5.05
CA SER A 45 -4.14 5.13 -4.60
C SER A 45 -3.40 4.62 -3.35
N LEU A 46 -4.13 4.08 -2.37
CA LEU A 46 -3.54 3.46 -1.18
C LEU A 46 -2.68 2.23 -1.51
N ALA A 47 -3.08 1.41 -2.48
CA ALA A 47 -2.29 0.27 -2.93
C ALA A 47 -1.01 0.71 -3.63
N ILE A 48 -1.07 1.76 -4.46
CA ILE A 48 0.11 2.36 -5.12
C ILE A 48 1.08 2.90 -4.06
N PHE A 49 0.59 3.62 -3.04
CA PHE A 49 1.44 4.09 -1.94
C PHE A 49 2.10 2.96 -1.14
N ALA A 50 1.51 1.76 -1.11
CA ALA A 50 2.12 0.60 -0.46
C ALA A 50 3.31 0.03 -1.24
N VAL A 51 3.31 0.17 -2.57
CA VAL A 51 4.38 -0.31 -3.47
C VAL A 51 5.45 0.75 -3.70
N MET A 52 5.09 2.03 -3.59
CA MET A 52 6.02 3.14 -3.77
C MET A 52 7.20 3.04 -2.79
N PRO A 53 8.45 3.20 -3.27
CA PRO A 53 9.64 3.09 -2.43
C PRO A 53 9.82 4.35 -1.57
N PHE A 54 9.04 4.49 -0.50
CA PHE A 54 9.25 5.53 0.50
C PHE A 54 10.37 5.13 1.45
N SER A 55 11.56 5.73 1.28
CA SER A 55 12.63 5.65 2.28
C SER A 55 12.33 6.61 3.43
N LYS A 56 11.66 6.12 4.49
CA LYS A 56 11.57 6.86 5.75
C LYS A 56 12.73 6.46 6.65
N ARG A 57 13.71 7.36 6.78
CA ARG A 57 14.82 7.21 7.73
C ARG A 57 14.26 7.33 9.15
N ASP A 58 14.29 6.24 9.90
CA ASP A 58 13.90 6.26 11.32
C ASP A 58 15.11 6.76 12.12
N LYS A 59 15.28 8.09 12.19
CA LYS A 59 16.45 8.76 12.79
C LYS A 59 16.70 8.41 14.27
N LEU A 60 15.75 7.73 14.93
CA LEU A 60 15.77 7.42 16.36
C LEU A 60 16.19 5.97 16.68
N LYS A 61 16.49 5.14 15.67
CA LYS A 61 16.95 3.77 15.91
C LYS A 61 18.46 3.64 15.80
N LYS A 62 18.99 2.69 16.58
CA LYS A 62 20.40 2.30 16.52
C LYS A 62 20.70 1.79 15.11
N LYS A 63 21.59 2.48 14.39
CA LYS A 63 21.99 2.10 13.03
C LYS A 63 22.53 0.67 13.03
N ASN A 64 22.17 -0.09 12.01
CA ASN A 64 22.75 -1.39 11.74
C ASN A 64 23.46 -1.37 10.37
N PRO A 65 24.79 -1.57 10.31
CA PRO A 65 25.52 -1.54 9.03
C PRO A 65 25.08 -2.62 8.04
N LEU A 66 24.41 -3.68 8.50
CA LEU A 66 23.82 -4.70 7.63
C LEU A 66 22.48 -4.28 7.01
N PHE A 67 21.81 -3.27 7.58
CA PHE A 67 20.46 -2.87 7.13
C PHE A 67 20.52 -1.82 6.02
N PHE A 68 19.94 -2.17 4.87
CA PHE A 68 19.91 -1.30 3.67
C PHE A 68 19.45 0.14 3.95
N GLY A 69 18.42 0.32 4.76
CA GLY A 69 17.90 1.67 5.04
C GLY A 69 18.87 2.58 5.80
N ASP A 70 19.85 2.00 6.50
CA ASP A 70 20.86 2.74 7.27
C ASP A 70 22.09 3.04 6.42
N PHE A 71 22.62 2.03 5.71
CA PHE A 71 23.85 2.18 4.93
C PHE A 71 23.66 2.77 3.52
N ALA A 72 22.45 2.78 2.95
CA ALA A 72 22.22 3.27 1.58
C ALA A 72 22.60 4.74 1.33
N ASN A 73 22.85 5.51 2.40
CA ASN A 73 23.32 6.90 2.31
C ASN A 73 24.72 7.09 2.90
N ASP A 74 25.39 6.03 3.32
CA ASP A 74 26.75 6.10 3.86
C ASP A 74 27.74 5.94 2.68
N ASP A 75 28.89 6.61 2.74
CA ASP A 75 29.99 6.41 1.78
C ASP A 75 30.68 5.06 2.00
N GLU A 76 31.45 4.61 1.01
CA GLU A 76 32.11 3.31 1.01
C GLU A 76 33.04 3.12 2.21
N GLU A 77 33.83 4.13 2.57
CA GLU A 77 34.77 4.07 3.69
C GLU A 77 34.02 3.97 5.03
N THR A 78 32.98 4.79 5.21
CA THR A 78 32.09 4.73 6.37
C THR A 78 31.39 3.38 6.48
N PHE A 79 30.96 2.80 5.36
CA PHE A 79 30.35 1.48 5.33
C PHE A 79 31.33 0.39 5.81
N PHE A 80 32.53 0.34 5.23
CA PHE A 80 33.54 -0.66 5.62
C PHE A 80 33.93 -0.54 7.09
N LYS A 81 34.15 0.68 7.58
CA LYS A 81 34.47 0.92 8.99
C LYS A 81 33.36 0.44 9.94
N ASN A 82 32.10 0.72 9.60
CA ASN A 82 30.98 0.27 10.40
C ASN A 82 30.81 -1.26 10.34
N MET A 83 31.08 -1.87 9.19
CA MET A 83 31.03 -3.32 9.01
C MET A 83 32.12 -4.03 9.81
N GLU A 84 33.36 -3.52 9.78
CA GLU A 84 34.50 -4.05 10.53
C GLU A 84 34.19 -4.07 12.04
N SER A 85 33.65 -2.97 12.58
CA SER A 85 33.24 -2.90 13.99
C SER A 85 32.18 -3.94 14.39
N SER A 86 31.34 -4.38 13.43
CA SER A 86 30.35 -5.43 13.68
C SER A 86 30.95 -6.83 13.64
N LEU A 87 32.09 -6.99 12.95
CA LEU A 87 32.82 -8.25 12.77
C LEU A 87 33.89 -8.50 13.86
N GLU A 88 34.11 -7.55 14.78
CA GLU A 88 35.09 -7.68 15.88
C GLU A 88 34.88 -8.92 16.76
N SER A 89 33.64 -9.39 16.89
CA SER A 89 33.31 -10.60 17.66
C SER A 89 32.13 -11.36 17.06
N ASP A 90 32.08 -12.67 17.31
CA ASP A 90 30.91 -13.49 16.95
C ASP A 90 29.62 -12.90 17.55
N ALA A 91 29.67 -12.44 18.80
CA ALA A 91 28.51 -11.88 19.49
C ALA A 91 28.00 -10.57 18.84
N SER A 92 28.90 -9.68 18.39
CA SER A 92 28.53 -8.45 17.68
C SER A 92 27.94 -8.77 16.30
N LEU A 93 28.50 -9.76 15.60
CA LEU A 93 28.01 -10.20 14.30
C LEU A 93 26.59 -10.81 14.42
N TYR A 94 26.38 -11.76 15.33
CA TYR A 94 25.05 -12.35 15.56
C TYR A 94 24.01 -11.31 15.95
N LYS A 95 24.41 -10.31 16.75
CA LYS A 95 23.56 -9.20 17.13
C LYS A 95 23.19 -8.34 15.92
N ALA A 96 24.15 -7.99 15.07
CA ALA A 96 23.91 -7.19 13.87
C ALA A 96 22.97 -7.91 12.89
N ILE A 97 23.15 -9.22 12.68
CA ILE A 97 22.25 -10.06 11.86
C ILE A 97 20.84 -10.09 12.46
N SER A 98 20.73 -10.31 13.77
CA SER A 98 19.42 -10.35 14.45
C SER A 98 18.67 -9.01 14.36
N PHE A 99 19.40 -7.90 14.51
CA PHE A 99 18.85 -6.56 14.33
C PHE A 99 18.44 -6.29 12.89
N ASP A 100 19.16 -6.82 11.90
CA ASP A 100 18.80 -6.67 10.49
C ASP A 100 17.45 -7.34 10.21
N ILE A 101 17.32 -8.61 10.59
CA ILE A 101 16.08 -9.38 10.44
C ILE A 101 14.90 -8.67 11.13
N TYR A 102 15.11 -8.17 12.37
CA TYR A 102 14.09 -7.42 13.10
C TYR A 102 13.68 -6.14 12.37
N GLN A 103 14.65 -5.37 11.85
CA GLN A 103 14.39 -4.11 11.16
C GLN A 103 13.71 -4.32 9.81
N MET A 104 14.15 -5.31 9.02
CA MET A 104 13.50 -5.71 7.78
C MET A 104 12.03 -6.11 8.03
N GLY A 105 11.78 -6.97 9.02
CA GLY A 105 10.42 -7.40 9.37
C GLY A 105 9.53 -6.24 9.82
N ARG A 106 10.06 -5.36 10.69
CA ARG A 106 9.35 -4.18 11.19
C ARG A 106 9.03 -3.18 10.09
N SER A 107 9.99 -2.91 9.20
CA SER A 107 9.81 -1.99 8.06
C SER A 107 8.69 -2.44 7.14
N ILE A 108 8.65 -3.72 6.81
CA ILE A 108 7.60 -4.30 5.95
C ILE A 108 6.22 -4.23 6.63
N TYR A 109 6.13 -4.58 7.91
CA TYR A 109 4.85 -4.63 8.62
C TYR A 109 4.21 -3.24 8.81
N PHE A 110 4.97 -2.27 9.31
CA PHE A 110 4.40 -0.95 9.65
C PHE A 110 4.17 -0.05 8.44
N THR A 111 5.00 -0.19 7.40
CA THR A 111 4.91 0.66 6.21
C THR A 111 3.97 0.03 5.19
N LYS A 112 4.31 -1.14 4.63
CA LYS A 112 3.60 -1.70 3.47
C LYS A 112 2.24 -2.30 3.84
N TYR A 113 2.19 -3.12 4.88
CA TYR A 113 0.94 -3.82 5.24
C TYR A 113 -0.16 -2.89 5.75
N ARG A 114 0.20 -1.75 6.34
CA ARG A 114 -0.77 -0.76 6.81
C ARG A 114 -1.56 -0.16 5.64
N PHE A 115 -0.88 0.27 4.58
CA PHE A 115 -1.52 0.84 3.39
C PHE A 115 -2.36 -0.21 2.66
N ILE A 116 -1.86 -1.44 2.52
CA ILE A 116 -2.62 -2.55 1.93
C ILE A 116 -3.91 -2.81 2.72
N ARG A 117 -3.84 -2.86 4.05
CA ARG A 117 -5.04 -3.08 4.89
C ARG A 117 -6.08 -1.98 4.70
N TRP A 118 -5.66 -0.72 4.60
CA TRP A 118 -6.58 0.38 4.31
C TRP A 118 -7.15 0.31 2.90
N SER A 119 -6.32 0.02 1.90
CA SER A 119 -6.76 -0.14 0.52
C SER A 119 -7.86 -1.21 0.40
N TYR A 120 -7.69 -2.38 1.04
CA TYR A 120 -8.72 -3.42 1.07
C TYR A 120 -10.03 -2.95 1.72
N ARG A 121 -9.95 -2.19 2.83
CA ARG A 121 -11.14 -1.66 3.49
C ARG A 121 -11.93 -0.71 2.59
N PHE A 122 -11.25 0.21 1.92
CA PHE A 122 -11.88 1.13 0.98
C PHE A 122 -12.43 0.41 -0.25
N PHE A 123 -11.70 -0.58 -0.78
CA PHE A 123 -12.13 -1.38 -1.91
C PHE A 123 -13.43 -2.13 -1.58
N LEU A 124 -13.47 -2.84 -0.45
CA LEU A 124 -14.66 -3.56 -0.02
C LEU A 124 -15.82 -2.62 0.32
N ALA A 125 -15.56 -1.53 1.03
CA ALA A 125 -16.59 -0.52 1.33
C ALA A 125 -17.20 0.06 0.05
N GLY A 126 -16.38 0.41 -0.93
CA GLY A 126 -16.83 0.88 -2.23
C GLY A 126 -17.66 -0.15 -2.99
N PHE A 127 -17.20 -1.40 -2.99
CA PHE A 127 -17.90 -2.50 -3.65
C PHE A 127 -19.30 -2.72 -3.08
N PHE A 128 -19.45 -2.74 -1.74
CA PHE A 128 -20.75 -2.90 -1.10
C PHE A 128 -21.63 -1.65 -1.18
N ILE A 129 -21.10 -0.47 -0.84
CA ILE A 129 -21.88 0.78 -0.85
C ILE A 129 -22.27 1.16 -2.28
N GLY A 130 -21.32 1.18 -3.20
CA GLY A 130 -21.59 1.47 -4.61
C GLY A 130 -22.50 0.42 -5.24
N GLY A 131 -22.24 -0.87 -4.99
CA GLY A 131 -23.06 -1.97 -5.49
C GLY A 131 -24.51 -1.91 -5.00
N THR A 132 -24.73 -1.67 -3.71
CA THR A 132 -26.09 -1.52 -3.16
C THR A 132 -26.82 -0.33 -3.76
N LEU A 133 -26.16 0.83 -3.91
CA LEU A 133 -26.76 2.00 -4.54
C LEU A 133 -27.15 1.77 -6.01
N ILE A 134 -26.29 1.08 -6.78
CA ILE A 134 -26.62 0.69 -8.16
C ILE A 134 -27.87 -0.19 -8.18
N VAL A 135 -27.99 -1.16 -7.27
CA VAL A 135 -29.17 -2.03 -7.16
C VAL A 135 -30.42 -1.20 -6.82
N PHE A 136 -30.33 -0.29 -5.84
CA PHE A 136 -31.47 0.56 -5.47
C PHE A 136 -31.93 1.49 -6.61
N GLU A 137 -31.00 2.06 -7.38
CA GLU A 137 -31.32 2.83 -8.58
C GLU A 137 -31.97 1.95 -9.65
N SER A 138 -31.52 0.71 -9.82
CA SER A 138 -32.12 -0.24 -10.79
C SER A 138 -33.54 -0.66 -10.46
N VAL A 139 -33.89 -0.72 -9.16
CA VAL A 139 -35.24 -1.03 -8.68
C VAL A 139 -36.15 0.22 -8.67
N GLY A 140 -35.61 1.41 -8.94
CA GLY A 140 -36.37 2.66 -9.00
C GLY A 140 -36.72 3.25 -7.64
N TRP A 141 -36.05 2.83 -6.57
CA TRP A 141 -36.29 3.31 -5.20
C TRP A 141 -35.64 4.66 -4.91
N ILE A 142 -34.61 5.06 -5.67
CA ILE A 142 -33.90 6.32 -5.51
C ILE A 142 -34.10 7.14 -6.79
N PRO A 143 -34.63 8.38 -6.72
CA PRO A 143 -34.64 9.25 -7.89
C PRO A 143 -33.20 9.59 -8.25
N SER A 144 -32.82 9.32 -9.51
CA SER A 144 -31.53 9.74 -10.05
C SER A 144 -31.37 11.24 -9.83
N LEU A 145 -30.36 11.66 -9.07
CA LEU A 145 -30.10 13.07 -8.73
C LEU A 145 -29.84 13.96 -9.96
N ILE A 146 -29.66 13.34 -11.12
CA ILE A 146 -29.49 13.99 -12.42
C ILE A 146 -30.64 13.47 -13.29
N ARG A 147 -31.71 14.25 -13.38
CA ARG A 147 -32.73 14.10 -14.42
C ARG A 147 -32.68 15.34 -15.30
#